data_AF-A0A850BNX4-F1
#
_entry.id   AF-A0A850BNX4-F1
#
_cell.length_a   1.000
_cell.length_b   1.000
_cell.length_c   1.000
_cell.angle_alpha   90.00
_cell.angle_beta   90.00
_cell.angle_gamma   90.00
#
_symmetry.space_group_name_H-M   'P 1'
#
loop_
_entity.id
_entity.type
_entity.pdbx_description
1 polymer ?
#
loop_
_entity_poly.entity_id
_entity_poly.type
_entity_poly.pdbx_seq_one_letter_code
_entity_poly.pdbx_strand_id
1 'polypeptide(L)'
;MKLRRAPLNALLVLLASACDPAAPLPTAADAGSMEAGAEAGVGAIDESARLSAILEAEHKRVAELVLPSDLQSRDVRVRRAAARALARIGGDASRAGLLRALSDEDGDVVAWAAYGLGFFCKGFEDATAKALV
;
A
#
# COMPACT_ATOMS: atom_id res chain seq x y z
N MET A 1 10.23 38.95 36.64
CA MET A 1 9.27 37.90 37.05
C MET A 1 9.11 36.91 35.90
N LYS A 2 9.65 35.70 36.00
CA LYS A 2 9.57 34.66 34.96
C LYS A 2 8.50 33.65 35.36
N LEU A 3 7.31 33.72 34.75
CA LEU A 3 6.25 32.71 34.92
C LEU A 3 6.58 31.51 34.02
N ARG A 4 6.99 30.39 34.62
CA ARG A 4 7.10 29.09 33.93
C ARG A 4 5.71 28.47 33.90
N ARG A 5 5.16 28.26 32.70
CA ARG A 5 3.95 27.46 32.49
C ARG A 5 4.38 26.00 32.34
N ALA A 6 3.86 25.13 33.19
CA ALA A 6 3.98 23.68 33.06
C ALA A 6 2.60 23.11 32.76
N PRO A 7 2.41 22.28 31.72
CA PRO A 7 1.21 21.47 31.58
C PRO A 7 1.45 20.10 32.22
N LEU A 8 0.81 19.86 33.37
CA LEU A 8 0.60 18.52 33.93
C LEU A 8 -0.55 17.85 33.14
N ASN A 9 -0.23 17.19 32.03
CA ASN A 9 -1.17 16.27 31.40
C ASN A 9 -1.14 14.95 32.16
N ALA A 10 -2.15 14.78 33.00
CA ALA A 10 -2.38 13.59 33.81
C ALA A 10 -2.66 12.36 32.93
N LEU A 11 -1.98 11.29 33.29
CA LEU A 11 -1.95 9.96 32.71
C LEU A 11 -3.22 9.17 33.12
N LEU A 12 -3.85 8.54 32.12
CA LEU A 12 -4.42 7.18 32.14
C LEU A 12 -5.32 6.77 33.34
N VAL A 13 -6.63 6.60 33.08
CA VAL A 13 -7.47 5.65 33.82
C VAL A 13 -8.28 4.82 32.83
N LEU A 14 -7.86 3.56 32.69
CA LEU A 14 -8.64 2.46 32.14
C LEU A 14 -9.69 2.05 33.17
N LEU A 15 -10.97 2.13 32.79
CA LEU A 15 -12.04 1.43 33.49
C LEU A 15 -12.82 0.61 32.48
N ALA A 16 -12.43 -0.66 32.39
CA ALA A 16 -13.29 -1.73 31.94
C ALA A 16 -14.47 -1.84 32.91
N SER A 17 -15.68 -1.69 32.42
CA SER A 17 -16.88 -2.13 33.12
C SER A 17 -17.76 -2.81 32.11
N ALA A 18 -17.65 -4.14 32.12
CA ALA A 18 -18.51 -5.06 31.42
C ALA A 18 -19.94 -4.91 31.95
N CYS A 19 -20.90 -4.80 31.04
CA CYS A 19 -22.30 -5.01 31.35
C CYS A 19 -23.02 -5.49 30.07
N ASP A 20 -22.96 -6.80 29.83
CA ASP A 20 -23.79 -7.49 28.87
C ASP A 20 -25.06 -8.01 29.58
N PRO A 21 -26.27 -7.57 29.19
CA PRO A 21 -27.49 -8.22 29.61
C PRO A 21 -27.87 -9.38 28.67
N ALA A 22 -28.20 -10.49 29.31
CA ALA A 22 -28.69 -11.75 28.78
C ALA A 22 -29.67 -11.68 27.59
N ALA A 23 -29.46 -12.55 26.61
CA ALA A 23 -30.47 -12.98 25.63
C ALA A 23 -30.44 -14.52 25.50
N PRO A 24 -31.61 -15.22 25.57
CA PRO A 24 -31.66 -16.66 25.40
C PRO A 24 -31.88 -17.10 23.94
N LEU A 25 -31.04 -18.04 23.50
CA LEU A 25 -31.19 -19.17 22.56
C LEU A 25 -32.16 -19.08 21.36
N PRO A 26 -31.67 -19.30 20.13
CA PRO A 26 -32.46 -19.85 19.04
C PRO A 26 -32.35 -21.39 18.96
N THR A 27 -33.50 -22.02 18.71
CA THR A 27 -33.69 -23.47 18.54
C THR A 27 -33.24 -23.97 17.17
N ALA A 28 -32.75 -25.21 17.14
CA ALA A 28 -32.28 -25.95 15.98
C ALA A 28 -33.36 -26.18 14.90
N ALA A 29 -32.96 -26.04 13.63
CA ALA A 29 -33.37 -26.86 12.48
C ALA A 29 -32.66 -26.34 11.21
N ASP A 30 -32.42 -27.24 10.24
CA ASP A 30 -31.74 -27.07 8.93
C ASP A 30 -30.20 -27.12 9.03
N ALA A 31 -29.44 -28.16 8.63
CA ALA A 31 -29.50 -29.20 7.59
C ALA A 31 -29.11 -28.74 6.17
N GLY A 32 -27.81 -28.59 5.92
CA GLY A 32 -27.29 -28.69 4.55
C GLY A 32 -25.83 -28.25 4.34
N SER A 33 -25.02 -29.20 3.86
CA SER A 33 -23.99 -29.02 2.81
C SER A 33 -22.52 -28.71 3.19
N MET A 34 -21.68 -29.65 2.74
CA MET A 34 -20.31 -29.48 2.22
C MET A 34 -19.19 -29.03 3.16
N GLU A 35 -18.47 -30.03 3.70
CA GLU A 35 -17.06 -29.87 4.10
C GLU A 35 -16.18 -29.88 2.84
N ALA A 36 -15.91 -28.70 2.30
CA ALA A 36 -14.81 -28.47 1.37
C ALA A 36 -13.63 -27.88 2.15
N GLY A 37 -12.44 -28.44 1.90
CA GLY A 37 -11.23 -28.26 2.69
C GLY A 37 -10.90 -26.82 3.10
N ALA A 38 -10.64 -26.67 4.39
CA ALA A 38 -10.00 -25.50 4.96
C ALA A 38 -8.52 -25.46 4.54
N GLU A 39 -8.23 -24.79 3.44
CA GLU A 39 -6.89 -24.22 3.24
C GLU A 39 -6.90 -22.76 3.67
N ALA A 40 -6.10 -22.50 4.70
CA ALA A 40 -5.90 -21.21 5.31
C ALA A 40 -5.29 -20.22 4.30
N GLY A 41 -6.16 -19.45 3.64
CA GLY A 41 -5.77 -18.27 2.89
C GLY A 41 -5.31 -17.17 3.85
N VAL A 42 -4.00 -16.91 3.89
CA VAL A 42 -3.45 -15.71 4.52
C VAL A 42 -3.97 -14.51 3.73
N GLY A 43 -4.99 -13.86 4.30
CA GLY A 43 -5.49 -12.52 4.01
C GLY A 43 -5.28 -12.02 2.59
N ALA A 44 -6.29 -12.21 1.74
CA ALA A 44 -6.52 -11.29 0.63
C ALA A 44 -6.64 -9.89 1.25
N ILE A 45 -5.57 -9.11 1.16
CA ILE A 45 -5.70 -7.65 1.22
C ILE A 45 -6.65 -7.37 0.09
N ASP A 46 -7.88 -6.93 0.40
CA ASP A 46 -8.86 -6.59 -0.62
C ASP A 46 -8.15 -5.77 -1.71
N GLU A 47 -7.89 -6.38 -2.86
CA GLU A 47 -7.02 -5.79 -3.87
C GLU A 47 -7.59 -4.45 -4.35
N SER A 48 -8.90 -4.26 -4.19
CA SER A 48 -9.58 -2.99 -4.43
C SER A 48 -9.19 -1.90 -3.41
N ALA A 49 -9.09 -2.24 -2.12
CA ALA A 49 -8.53 -1.36 -1.09
C ALA A 49 -7.06 -1.05 -1.37
N ARG A 50 -6.30 -2.04 -1.86
CA ARG A 50 -4.88 -1.84 -2.18
C ARG A 50 -4.67 -0.88 -3.35
N LEU A 51 -5.42 -1.06 -4.45
CA LEU A 51 -5.42 -0.14 -5.59
C LEU A 51 -5.79 1.28 -5.17
N SER A 52 -6.80 1.41 -4.30
CA SER A 52 -7.23 2.71 -3.78
C SER A 52 -6.10 3.43 -3.01
N ALA A 53 -5.29 2.70 -2.24
CA ALA A 53 -4.14 3.27 -1.53
C ALA A 53 -3.06 3.79 -2.50
N ILE A 54 -2.78 3.06 -3.60
CA ILE A 54 -1.80 3.49 -4.62
C ILE A 54 -2.30 4.73 -5.36
N LEU A 55 -3.59 4.80 -5.69
CA LEU A 55 -4.19 5.98 -6.31
C LEU A 55 -4.07 7.20 -5.39
N GLU A 56 -4.30 7.00 -4.09
CA GLU A 56 -4.16 8.07 -3.11
C GLU A 56 -2.70 8.54 -2.95
N ALA A 57 -1.74 7.61 -3.00
CA ALA A 57 -0.32 7.93 -3.03
C ALA A 57 0.04 8.81 -4.23
N GLU A 58 -0.51 8.48 -5.41
CA GLU A 58 -0.36 9.28 -6.63
C GLU A 58 -0.94 10.69 -6.47
N HIS A 59 -2.19 10.81 -6.01
CA HIS A 59 -2.86 12.10 -5.83
C HIS A 59 -2.16 12.99 -4.79
N LYS A 60 -1.74 12.42 -3.66
CA LYS A 60 -1.03 13.14 -2.60
C LYS A 60 0.45 13.37 -2.90
N ARG A 61 0.96 12.72 -3.95
CA ARG A 61 2.39 12.69 -4.31
C ARG A 61 3.31 12.19 -3.20
N VAL A 62 2.96 11.07 -2.56
CA VAL A 62 3.74 10.45 -1.47
C VAL A 62 4.25 9.09 -1.93
N ALA A 63 5.52 9.02 -2.34
CA ALA A 63 6.12 7.82 -2.92
C ALA A 63 6.20 6.66 -1.93
N GLU A 64 6.37 6.96 -0.65
CA GLU A 64 6.52 5.99 0.44
C GLU A 64 5.26 5.14 0.68
N LEU A 65 4.10 5.61 0.20
CA LEU A 65 2.85 4.85 0.23
C LEU A 65 2.76 3.80 -0.88
N VAL A 66 3.61 3.89 -1.91
CA VAL A 66 3.78 2.82 -2.90
C VAL A 66 4.82 1.85 -2.37
N LEU A 67 4.39 0.66 -1.96
CA LEU A 67 5.27 -0.30 -1.31
C LEU A 67 6.03 -1.15 -2.33
N PRO A 68 7.22 -1.65 -1.97
CA PRO A 68 7.95 -2.62 -2.79
C PRO A 68 7.12 -3.82 -3.26
N SER A 69 6.18 -4.29 -2.43
CA SER A 69 5.30 -5.42 -2.74
C SER A 69 4.28 -5.10 -3.83
N ASP A 70 3.96 -3.83 -4.09
CA ASP A 70 3.06 -3.46 -5.19
C ASP A 70 3.65 -3.78 -6.55
N LEU A 71 4.95 -3.52 -6.71
CA LEU A 71 5.72 -3.83 -7.91
C LEU A 71 6.01 -5.34 -8.05
N GLN A 72 5.68 -6.14 -7.04
CA GLN A 72 5.84 -7.59 -7.03
C GLN A 72 4.49 -8.32 -6.97
N SER A 73 3.38 -7.57 -7.05
CA SER A 73 2.04 -8.13 -6.96
C SER A 73 1.80 -9.11 -8.10
N ARG A 74 1.09 -10.21 -7.79
CA ARG A 74 0.61 -11.14 -8.81
C ARG A 74 -0.45 -10.50 -9.71
N ASP A 75 -1.15 -9.48 -9.22
CA ASP A 75 -2.09 -8.69 -10.03
C ASP A 75 -1.36 -7.61 -10.82
N VAL A 76 -1.33 -7.76 -12.14
CA VAL A 76 -0.72 -6.80 -13.07
C VAL A 76 -1.32 -5.39 -12.94
N ARG A 77 -2.59 -5.26 -12.55
CA ARG A 77 -3.23 -3.95 -12.34
C ARG A 77 -2.58 -3.19 -11.19
N VAL A 78 -2.20 -3.90 -10.13
CA VAL A 78 -1.50 -3.32 -8.97
C VAL A 78 -0.10 -2.88 -9.38
N ARG A 79 0.64 -3.74 -10.12
CA ARG A 79 2.00 -3.40 -10.61
C ARG A 79 1.99 -2.16 -11.51
N ARG A 80 1.06 -2.13 -12.48
CA ARG A 80 0.86 -0.99 -13.39
C ARG A 80 0.51 0.28 -12.64
N ALA A 81 -0.42 0.20 -11.68
CA ALA A 81 -0.79 1.35 -10.86
C ALA A 81 0.40 1.88 -10.05
N ALA A 82 1.21 1.00 -9.47
CA ALA A 82 2.38 1.39 -8.69
C ALA A 82 3.47 2.05 -9.54
N ALA A 83 3.82 1.46 -10.69
CA ALA A 83 4.78 2.05 -11.61
C ALA A 83 4.30 3.41 -12.14
N ARG A 84 3.03 3.52 -12.53
CA ARG A 84 2.42 4.79 -12.95
C ARG A 84 2.46 5.82 -11.82
N ALA A 85 2.09 5.44 -10.61
CA ALA A 85 2.09 6.33 -9.46
C ALA A 85 3.50 6.87 -9.23
N LEU A 86 4.50 6.00 -9.09
CA LEU A 86 5.90 6.40 -8.93
C LEU A 86 6.39 7.30 -10.08
N ALA A 87 5.99 7.00 -11.33
CA ALA A 87 6.37 7.78 -12.50
C ALA A 87 5.73 9.18 -12.51
N ARG A 88 4.54 9.37 -11.92
CA ARG A 88 3.86 10.66 -11.81
C ARG A 88 4.27 11.43 -10.55
N ILE A 89 4.62 10.71 -9.48
CA ILE A 89 5.18 11.28 -8.25
C ILE A 89 6.57 11.81 -8.53
N GLY A 90 7.44 11.00 -9.15
CA GLY A 90 8.79 11.41 -9.53
C GLY A 90 9.73 11.67 -8.35
N GLY A 91 10.86 12.30 -8.67
CA GLY A 91 11.91 12.62 -7.70
C GLY A 91 12.68 11.41 -7.18
N ASP A 92 13.63 11.67 -6.30
CA ASP A 92 14.60 10.67 -5.80
C ASP A 92 13.92 9.51 -5.08
N ALA A 93 12.85 9.79 -4.33
CA ALA A 93 12.08 8.77 -3.60
C ALA A 93 11.45 7.72 -4.53
N SER A 94 11.10 8.10 -5.77
CA SER A 94 10.50 7.18 -6.74
C SER A 94 11.52 6.37 -7.52
N ARG A 95 12.79 6.83 -7.56
CA ARG A 95 13.82 6.31 -8.48
C ARG A 95 14.10 4.83 -8.27
N ALA A 96 14.24 4.37 -7.01
CA ALA A 96 14.55 2.98 -6.72
C ALA A 96 13.42 2.02 -7.16
N GLY A 97 12.15 2.42 -6.96
CA GLY A 97 11.00 1.65 -7.41
C GLY A 97 10.91 1.60 -8.93
N LEU A 98 11.14 2.72 -9.61
CA LEU A 98 11.13 2.76 -11.08
C LEU A 98 12.27 1.91 -11.69
N LEU A 99 13.47 1.94 -11.11
CA LEU A 99 14.58 1.08 -11.58
C LEU A 99 14.23 -0.41 -11.48
N ARG A 100 13.54 -0.84 -10.42
CA ARG A 100 13.06 -2.22 -10.28
C ARG A 100 12.02 -2.55 -11.36
N ALA A 101 11.10 -1.64 -11.62
CA ALA A 101 9.99 -1.84 -12.55
C ALA A 101 10.45 -1.99 -14.02
N LEU A 102 11.68 -1.59 -14.37
CA LEU A 102 12.26 -1.85 -15.69
C LEU A 102 12.48 -3.35 -15.99
N SER A 103 12.51 -4.21 -14.96
CA SER A 103 12.66 -5.66 -15.12
C SER A 103 11.32 -6.42 -15.02
N ASP A 104 10.18 -5.72 -15.07
CA ASP A 104 8.87 -6.38 -15.09
C ASP A 104 8.61 -7.06 -16.43
N GLU A 105 7.81 -8.12 -16.41
CA GLU A 105 7.37 -8.84 -17.61
C GLU A 105 6.27 -8.08 -18.38
N ASP A 106 5.53 -7.21 -17.70
CA ASP A 106 4.45 -6.44 -18.29
C ASP A 106 4.96 -5.15 -18.93
N GLY A 107 4.71 -5.00 -20.24
CA GLY A 107 5.21 -3.87 -21.02
C GLY A 107 4.72 -2.50 -20.53
N ASP A 108 3.52 -2.40 -19.94
CA ASP A 108 3.02 -1.12 -19.41
C ASP A 108 3.77 -0.71 -18.14
N VAL A 109 4.13 -1.68 -17.29
CA VAL A 109 4.98 -1.44 -16.10
C VAL A 109 6.34 -0.89 -16.53
N VAL A 110 6.99 -1.54 -17.51
CA VAL A 110 8.29 -1.11 -18.05
C VAL A 110 8.17 0.26 -18.71
N ALA A 111 7.10 0.52 -19.46
CA ALA A 111 6.88 1.81 -20.12
C ALA A 111 6.73 2.96 -19.10
N TRP A 112 5.96 2.77 -18.02
CA TRP A 112 5.84 3.76 -16.95
C TRP A 112 7.17 3.98 -16.23
N ALA A 113 7.92 2.91 -15.97
CA ALA A 113 9.24 2.96 -15.36
C ALA A 113 10.21 3.82 -16.19
N ALA A 114 10.31 3.52 -17.49
CA ALA A 114 11.15 4.24 -18.42
C ALA A 114 10.75 5.71 -18.55
N TYR A 115 9.44 5.98 -18.67
CA TYR A 115 8.90 7.34 -18.72
C TYR A 115 9.28 8.13 -17.46
N GLY A 116 9.03 7.57 -16.26
CA GLY A 116 9.31 8.24 -15.00
C GLY A 116 10.80 8.52 -14.81
N LEU A 117 11.67 7.55 -15.11
CA LEU A 117 13.11 7.74 -15.01
C LEU A 117 13.62 8.80 -15.99
N GLY A 118 13.16 8.79 -17.23
CA GLY A 118 13.53 9.78 -18.24
C GLY A 118 13.04 11.19 -17.88
N PHE A 119 11.79 11.32 -17.42
CA PHE A 119 11.21 12.61 -17.06
C PHE A 119 11.90 13.24 -15.84
N PHE A 120 12.33 12.42 -14.87
CA PHE A 120 12.99 12.85 -13.64
C PHE A 120 14.50 12.53 -13.61
N CYS A 121 15.18 12.54 -14.76
CA CYS A 121 16.58 12.11 -14.85
C CYS A 121 17.61 13.16 -14.39
N LYS A 122 17.19 14.38 -14.04
CA LYS A 122 18.11 15.48 -13.72
C LYS A 122 19.04 15.11 -12.56
N GLY A 123 20.35 15.14 -12.79
CA GLY A 123 21.38 14.72 -11.82
C GLY A 123 21.70 13.22 -11.84
N PHE A 124 21.02 12.45 -12.69
CA PHE A 124 21.23 11.01 -12.87
C PHE A 124 21.20 10.62 -14.36
N GLU A 125 21.59 11.51 -15.27
CA GLU A 125 21.44 11.37 -16.72
C GLU A 125 22.15 10.11 -17.22
N ASP A 126 23.45 9.96 -16.93
CA ASP A 126 24.26 8.81 -17.36
C ASP A 126 23.74 7.49 -16.80
N ALA A 127 23.38 7.48 -15.52
CA ALA A 127 22.85 6.29 -14.87
C ALA A 127 21.47 5.90 -15.44
N THR A 128 20.65 6.90 -15.78
CA THR A 128 19.34 6.68 -16.39
C THR A 128 19.48 6.18 -17.82
N ALA A 129 20.35 6.80 -18.63
CA ALA A 129 20.61 6.35 -20.00
C ALA A 129 21.07 4.87 -20.02
N LYS A 130 22.01 4.49 -19.16
CA LYS A 130 22.48 3.10 -19.02
C LYS A 130 21.42 2.11 -18.55
N ALA A 131 20.42 2.58 -17.79
CA ALA A 131 19.36 1.70 -17.31
C ALA A 131 18.29 1.43 -18.38
N LEU A 132 18.19 2.30 -19.39
CA LEU A 132 17.15 2.25 -20.43
C LEU A 132 17.61 1.60 -21.75
N VAL A 133 18.88 1.20 -21.85
CA VAL A 133 19.50 0.59 -23.05
C VAL A 133 20.20 -0.71 -22.69
#